data_AF-A0A183GJ87-F1
#
_entry.id   AF-A0A183GJ87-F1
#
_cell.length_a   1.000
_cell.length_b   1.000
_cell.length_c   1.000
_cell.angle_alpha   90.00
_cell.angle_beta   90.00
_cell.angle_gamma   90.00
#
_symmetry.space_group_name_H-M   'P 1'
#
loop_
_entity.id
_entity.type
_entity.pdbx_description
1 polymer ?
#
loop_
_entity_poly.entity_id
_entity_poly.type
_entity_poly.pdbx_seq_one_letter_code
_entity_poly.pdbx_strand_id
1 'polypeptide(L)'
;LQVEDIMRTNKADAFIKNITENRVRSQVKFPAEEDLSGAAAAILRLQDVYRLDTADLSNGVIMGDKVGRAAYNDRDYYHTLTWMQVALNRLENEDPKTVGEDEVLEYLAFSLYQQGNIRRALALTKRLAAIAPNHPRAKGNVKWYEDMLDGKDMEGDLPPIINKRVENDGIVERDAYEALCRGEAPKIPPEEERKLYCYLKMDKPFLRLGPIKVEILRFEPLAVLFKEVLSEYEAEVIKATATPKVGC
;
A
#
# COMPACT_ATOMS: atom_id res chain seq x y z
N LEU A 1 23.81 39.44 7.02
CA LEU A 1 23.04 39.59 8.27
C LEU A 1 21.53 39.36 8.10
N GLN A 2 20.90 39.69 6.96
CA GLN A 2 19.45 39.50 6.79
C GLN A 2 19.01 38.07 6.38
N VAL A 3 19.82 37.36 5.58
CA VAL A 3 19.53 35.98 5.13
C VAL A 3 19.66 34.96 6.26
N GLU A 4 20.66 35.13 7.12
CA GLU A 4 20.90 34.26 8.27
C GLU A 4 19.77 34.36 9.32
N ASP A 5 19.19 35.55 9.46
CA ASP A 5 18.06 35.82 10.36
C ASP A 5 16.75 35.20 9.83
N ILE A 6 16.54 35.21 8.50
CA ILE A 6 15.41 34.54 7.84
C ILE A 6 15.52 33.01 7.95
N MET A 7 16.72 32.44 7.87
CA MET A 7 16.94 31.00 8.05
C MET A 7 16.78 30.54 9.50
N ARG A 8 16.97 31.44 10.48
CA ARG A 8 16.79 31.14 11.92
C ARG A 8 15.37 31.41 12.42
N THR A 9 14.56 32.19 11.69
CA THR A 9 13.17 32.47 12.08
C THR A 9 12.27 31.30 11.73
N ASN A 10 11.89 30.52 12.74
CA ASN A 10 10.87 29.49 12.61
C ASN A 10 9.50 30.13 12.34
N LYS A 11 9.08 30.15 11.07
CA LYS A 11 7.75 30.62 10.66
C LYS A 11 6.66 29.55 10.74
N ALA A 12 6.97 28.37 11.28
CA ALA A 12 6.02 27.26 11.38
C ALA A 12 4.75 27.68 12.13
N ASP A 13 4.87 28.41 13.24
CA ASP A 13 3.71 28.80 14.04
C ASP A 13 2.75 29.75 13.29
N ALA A 14 3.31 30.71 12.54
CA ALA A 14 2.52 31.62 11.70
C ALA A 14 1.85 30.86 10.55
N PHE A 15 2.55 29.90 9.96
CA PHE A 15 2.03 29.03 8.91
C PHE A 15 0.91 28.11 9.42
N ILE A 16 1.12 27.43 10.55
CA ILE A 16 0.11 26.58 11.20
C ILE A 16 -1.11 27.39 11.59
N LYS A 17 -0.92 28.60 12.14
CA LYS A 17 -2.03 29.49 12.51
C LYS A 17 -2.84 29.93 11.28
N ASN A 18 -2.18 30.34 10.20
CA ASN A 18 -2.84 30.72 8.94
C ASN A 18 -3.62 29.53 8.35
N ILE A 19 -3.03 28.34 8.33
CA ILE A 19 -3.71 27.11 7.88
C ILE A 19 -4.93 26.79 8.73
N THR A 20 -4.81 26.90 10.06
CA THR A 20 -5.90 26.62 11.00
C THR A 20 -7.04 27.62 10.81
N GLU A 21 -6.73 28.90 10.62
CA GLU A 21 -7.74 29.94 10.33
C GLU A 21 -8.45 29.69 8.99
N ASN A 22 -7.73 29.27 7.95
CA ASN A 22 -8.31 28.94 6.65
C ASN A 22 -9.17 27.66 6.70
N ARG A 23 -8.79 26.69 7.55
CA ARG A 23 -9.60 25.49 7.85
C ARG A 23 -10.93 25.87 8.49
N VAL A 24 -10.91 26.72 9.52
CA VAL A 24 -12.13 27.17 10.23
C VAL A 24 -13.05 27.96 9.29
N ARG A 25 -12.47 28.75 8.38
CA ARG A 25 -13.20 29.51 7.36
C ARG A 25 -13.71 28.65 6.19
N SER A 26 -13.47 27.34 6.20
CA SER A 26 -13.81 26.41 5.10
C SER A 26 -13.25 26.84 3.73
N GLN A 27 -12.18 27.64 3.71
CA GLN A 27 -11.52 28.08 2.49
C GLN A 27 -10.59 26.99 1.93
N VAL A 28 -10.22 26.01 2.75
CA VAL A 28 -9.46 24.83 2.38
C VAL A 28 -10.16 23.61 2.95
N LYS A 29 -10.54 22.65 2.08
CA LYS A 29 -11.05 21.35 2.53
C LYS A 29 -9.88 20.49 2.97
N PHE A 30 -9.96 20.00 4.20
CA PHE A 30 -8.98 19.06 4.73
C PHE A 30 -9.37 17.62 4.40
N PRO A 31 -8.39 16.71 4.32
CA PRO A 31 -8.67 15.29 4.15
C PRO A 31 -9.63 14.78 5.23
N ALA A 32 -10.59 13.95 4.83
CA ALA A 32 -11.54 13.27 5.69
C ALA A 32 -11.10 11.81 5.96
N GLU A 33 -11.88 11.08 6.74
CA GLU A 33 -11.66 9.65 6.99
C GLU A 33 -11.70 8.80 5.70
N GLU A 34 -12.46 9.23 4.70
CA GLU A 34 -12.48 8.60 3.39
C GLU A 34 -11.12 8.73 2.67
N ASP A 35 -10.49 9.91 2.75
CA ASP A 35 -9.15 10.13 2.19
C ASP A 35 -8.09 9.30 2.92
N LEU A 36 -8.23 9.12 4.24
CA LEU A 36 -7.36 8.24 5.02
C LEU A 36 -7.51 6.78 4.56
N SER A 37 -8.74 6.33 4.36
CA SER A 37 -9.03 4.97 3.89
C SER A 37 -8.50 4.75 2.47
N GLY A 38 -8.68 5.72 1.57
CA GLY A 38 -8.14 5.69 0.22
C GLY A 38 -6.60 5.71 0.20
N ALA A 39 -5.97 6.50 1.06
CA ALA A 39 -4.52 6.53 1.22
C ALA A 39 -3.99 5.20 1.76
N ALA A 40 -4.65 4.60 2.75
CA ALA A 40 -4.29 3.29 3.28
C ALA A 40 -4.41 2.21 2.21
N ALA A 41 -5.51 2.18 1.44
CA ALA A 41 -5.69 1.24 0.33
C ALA A 41 -4.58 1.40 -0.74
N ALA A 42 -4.17 2.64 -1.05
CA ALA A 42 -3.08 2.90 -1.96
C ALA A 42 -1.73 2.39 -1.42
N ILE A 43 -1.45 2.57 -0.12
CA ILE A 43 -0.24 2.04 0.53
C ILE A 43 -0.23 0.51 0.47
N LEU A 44 -1.33 -0.15 0.82
CA LEU A 44 -1.46 -1.61 0.77
C LEU A 44 -1.26 -2.14 -0.66
N ARG A 45 -1.82 -1.45 -1.66
CA ARG A 45 -1.59 -1.79 -3.06
C ARG A 45 -0.12 -1.66 -3.46
N LEU A 46 0.58 -0.60 -3.05
CA LEU A 46 2.00 -0.46 -3.32
C LEU A 46 2.82 -1.54 -2.62
N GLN A 47 2.47 -1.85 -1.38
CA GLN A 47 3.08 -2.90 -0.59
C GLN A 47 3.00 -4.25 -1.32
N ASP A 48 1.82 -4.59 -1.82
CA ASP A 48 1.56 -5.78 -2.63
C ASP A 48 2.36 -5.80 -3.94
N VAL A 49 2.21 -4.75 -4.76
CA VAL A 49 2.81 -4.68 -6.09
C VAL A 49 4.33 -4.79 -6.02
N TYR A 50 4.95 -4.10 -5.08
CA TYR A 50 6.41 -4.02 -4.97
C TYR A 50 6.99 -4.94 -3.88
N ARG A 51 6.18 -5.75 -3.21
CA ARG A 51 6.59 -6.63 -2.11
C ARG A 51 7.38 -5.87 -1.03
N LEU A 52 6.88 -4.69 -0.65
CA LEU A 52 7.54 -3.84 0.33
C LEU A 52 7.36 -4.41 1.74
N ASP A 53 8.42 -4.32 2.53
CA ASP A 53 8.38 -4.75 3.93
C ASP A 53 7.60 -3.75 4.80
N THR A 54 6.74 -4.26 5.69
CA THR A 54 5.95 -3.41 6.58
C THR A 54 6.79 -2.62 7.57
N ALA A 55 7.89 -3.19 8.08
CA ALA A 55 8.75 -2.50 9.02
C ALA A 55 9.45 -1.33 8.30
N ASP A 56 9.96 -1.55 7.09
CA ASP A 56 10.56 -0.50 6.27
C ASP A 56 9.58 0.64 5.96
N LEU A 57 8.35 0.29 5.54
CA LEU A 57 7.29 1.28 5.28
C LEU A 57 6.93 2.05 6.55
N SER A 58 6.83 1.36 7.68
CA SER A 58 6.49 1.99 8.95
C SER A 58 7.59 2.95 9.42
N ASN A 59 8.88 2.65 9.16
CA ASN A 59 10.02 3.47 9.57
C ASN A 59 10.02 4.84 8.88
N GLY A 60 9.29 4.97 7.77
CA GLY A 60 9.19 6.19 6.96
C GLY A 60 7.95 7.06 7.20
N VAL A 61 7.51 7.30 8.44
CA VAL A 61 6.41 8.26 8.80
C VAL A 61 4.97 7.69 8.66
N ILE A 62 4.80 6.43 8.29
CA ILE A 62 3.45 5.83 8.16
C ILE A 62 2.95 5.33 9.53
N MET A 63 1.79 5.83 9.98
CA MET A 63 1.08 5.36 11.17
C MET A 63 0.49 3.98 10.91
N GLY A 64 1.19 2.93 11.36
CA GLY A 64 0.87 1.54 11.02
C GLY A 64 -0.45 1.03 11.60
N ASP A 65 -0.91 1.58 12.71
CA ASP A 65 -2.21 1.28 13.33
C ASP A 65 -3.37 1.69 12.41
N LYS A 66 -3.29 2.85 11.74
CA LYS A 66 -4.32 3.33 10.82
C LYS A 66 -4.40 2.47 9.56
N VAL A 67 -3.25 2.10 9.01
CA VAL A 67 -3.18 1.22 7.83
C VAL A 67 -3.70 -0.19 8.17
N GLY A 68 -3.32 -0.72 9.34
CA GLY A 68 -3.81 -2.02 9.81
C GLY A 68 -5.33 -2.04 10.04
N ARG A 69 -5.91 -0.94 10.56
CA ARG A 69 -7.37 -0.79 10.72
C ARG A 69 -8.10 -0.72 9.39
N ALA A 70 -7.57 0.03 8.43
CA ALA A 70 -8.13 0.08 7.08
C ALA A 70 -8.12 -1.32 6.43
N ALA A 71 -6.99 -2.01 6.48
CA ALA A 71 -6.87 -3.40 5.99
C ALA A 71 -7.90 -4.33 6.67
N TYR A 72 -8.09 -4.18 7.99
CA TYR A 72 -9.04 -5.01 8.74
C TYR A 72 -10.48 -4.80 8.29
N ASN A 73 -10.87 -3.54 8.04
CA ASN A 73 -12.20 -3.19 7.55
C ASN A 73 -12.48 -3.79 6.17
N ASP A 74 -11.44 -3.86 5.33
CA ASP A 74 -11.47 -4.50 4.01
C ASP A 74 -11.35 -6.03 4.06
N ARG A 75 -11.27 -6.61 5.28
CA ARG A 75 -11.08 -8.06 5.53
C ARG A 75 -9.75 -8.61 5.01
N ASP A 76 -8.78 -7.73 4.79
CA ASP A 76 -7.42 -8.10 4.45
C ASP A 76 -6.64 -8.46 5.71
N TYR A 77 -6.91 -9.65 6.24
CA TYR A 77 -6.25 -10.14 7.44
C TYR A 77 -4.75 -10.39 7.24
N TYR A 78 -4.30 -10.55 5.99
CA TYR A 78 -2.88 -10.68 5.69
C TYR A 78 -2.12 -9.40 6.06
N HIS A 79 -2.60 -8.26 5.57
CA HIS A 79 -2.01 -6.97 5.87
C HIS A 79 -2.31 -6.51 7.29
N THR A 80 -3.51 -6.78 7.84
CA THR A 80 -3.79 -6.45 9.24
C THR A 80 -2.79 -7.13 10.17
N LEU A 81 -2.47 -8.41 9.95
CA LEU A 81 -1.47 -9.11 10.76
C LEU A 81 -0.11 -8.42 10.71
N THR A 82 0.39 -8.12 9.51
CA THR A 82 1.72 -7.51 9.37
C THR A 82 1.78 -6.12 10.00
N TRP A 83 0.76 -5.27 9.76
CA TRP A 83 0.73 -3.91 10.27
C TRP A 83 0.49 -3.85 11.79
N MET A 84 -0.38 -4.68 12.33
CA MET A 84 -0.63 -4.74 13.78
C MET A 84 0.55 -5.33 14.54
N GLN A 85 1.30 -6.27 13.95
CA GLN A 85 2.54 -6.78 14.54
C GLN A 85 3.60 -5.68 14.65
N VAL A 86 3.76 -4.87 13.59
CA VAL A 86 4.67 -3.72 13.61
C VAL A 86 4.21 -2.66 14.61
N ALA A 87 2.91 -2.37 14.68
CA ALA A 87 2.36 -1.46 15.68
C ALA A 87 2.65 -1.94 17.11
N LEU A 88 2.44 -3.23 17.41
CA LEU A 88 2.72 -3.80 18.72
C LEU A 88 4.21 -3.69 19.09
N ASN A 89 5.12 -4.00 18.16
CA ASN A 89 6.57 -3.87 18.40
C ASN A 89 7.00 -2.41 18.67
N ARG A 90 6.30 -1.45 18.05
CA ARG A 90 6.57 -0.02 18.27
C ARG A 90 6.05 0.48 19.60
N LEU A 91 4.89 0.01 20.04
CA LEU A 91 4.32 0.37 21.34
C LEU A 91 5.23 0.07 22.52
N GLU A 92 6.15 -0.88 22.39
CA GLU A 92 7.15 -1.17 23.43
C GLU A 92 8.21 -0.07 23.56
N ASN A 93 8.43 0.71 22.51
CA ASN A 93 9.50 1.72 22.41
C ASN A 93 8.97 3.16 22.26
N GLU A 94 7.65 3.34 22.16
CA GLU A 94 7.01 4.64 21.95
C GLU A 94 6.53 5.25 23.28
N ASP A 95 6.97 6.47 23.57
CA ASP A 95 6.51 7.27 24.71
C ASP A 95 6.29 8.73 24.27
N PRO A 96 5.05 9.28 24.31
CA PRO A 96 3.80 8.64 24.72
C PRO A 96 3.25 7.69 23.65
N LYS A 97 2.63 6.59 24.08
CA LYS A 97 1.96 5.63 23.19
C LYS A 97 0.90 6.31 22.33
N THR A 98 0.94 6.10 21.03
CA THR A 98 -0.03 6.66 20.08
C THR A 98 -1.34 5.87 20.01
N VAL A 99 -1.32 4.58 20.34
CA VAL A 99 -2.48 3.68 20.34
C VAL A 99 -2.49 2.79 21.58
N GLY A 100 -3.69 2.39 22.03
CA GLY A 100 -3.85 1.44 23.13
C GLY A 100 -3.34 0.04 22.77
N GLU A 101 -2.63 -0.60 23.68
CA GLU A 101 -2.19 -1.98 23.49
C GLU A 101 -3.37 -2.94 23.37
N ASP A 102 -4.46 -2.67 24.09
CA ASP A 102 -5.72 -3.41 24.02
C ASP A 102 -6.34 -3.37 22.62
N GLU A 103 -6.34 -2.20 21.97
CA GLU A 103 -6.86 -2.05 20.61
C GLU A 103 -6.04 -2.86 19.60
N VAL A 104 -4.70 -2.76 19.65
CA VAL A 104 -3.82 -3.52 18.75
C VAL A 104 -3.97 -5.03 18.96
N LEU A 105 -4.03 -5.48 20.22
CA LEU A 105 -4.22 -6.89 20.55
C LEU A 105 -5.55 -7.44 20.04
N GLU A 106 -6.62 -6.64 20.06
CA GLU A 106 -7.93 -7.06 19.55
C GLU A 106 -7.88 -7.35 18.03
N TYR A 107 -7.37 -6.40 17.24
CA TYR A 107 -7.24 -6.60 15.79
C TYR A 107 -6.28 -7.75 15.44
N LEU A 108 -5.15 -7.83 16.14
CA LEU A 108 -4.15 -8.86 15.90
C LEU A 108 -4.68 -10.26 16.25
N ALA A 109 -5.37 -10.41 17.38
CA ALA A 109 -5.95 -11.69 17.80
C ALA A 109 -7.01 -12.19 16.82
N PHE A 110 -7.92 -11.31 16.38
CA PHE A 110 -8.95 -11.70 15.42
C PHE A 110 -8.35 -12.06 14.05
N SER A 111 -7.38 -11.29 13.57
CA SER A 111 -6.74 -11.56 12.28
C SER A 111 -5.94 -12.88 12.31
N LEU A 112 -5.29 -13.18 13.43
CA LEU A 112 -4.62 -14.47 13.65
C LEU A 112 -5.61 -15.63 13.57
N TYR A 113 -6.78 -15.47 14.21
CA TYR A 113 -7.85 -16.46 14.15
C TYR A 113 -8.34 -16.69 12.72
N GLN A 114 -8.61 -15.62 11.96
CA GLN A 114 -9.05 -15.72 10.57
C GLN A 114 -8.03 -16.41 9.65
N GLN A 115 -6.74 -16.24 9.96
CA GLN A 115 -5.63 -16.88 9.25
C GLN A 115 -5.30 -18.29 9.79
N GLY A 116 -6.11 -18.83 10.71
CA GLY A 116 -5.99 -20.21 11.24
C GLY A 116 -5.02 -20.38 12.41
N ASN A 117 -4.47 -19.30 12.97
CA ASN A 117 -3.51 -19.32 14.08
C ASN A 117 -4.21 -19.32 15.44
N ILE A 118 -5.10 -20.29 15.69
CA ILE A 118 -6.02 -20.29 16.84
C ILE A 118 -5.27 -20.22 18.19
N ARG A 119 -4.16 -20.97 18.36
CA ARG A 119 -3.36 -20.96 19.60
C ARG A 119 -2.76 -19.58 19.91
N ARG A 120 -2.25 -18.89 18.88
CA ARG A 120 -1.69 -17.54 19.03
C ARG A 120 -2.78 -16.51 19.28
N ALA A 121 -3.91 -16.63 18.58
CA ALA A 121 -5.09 -15.81 18.84
C ALA A 121 -5.57 -15.94 20.29
N LEU A 122 -5.63 -17.16 20.83
CA LEU A 122 -5.95 -17.42 22.23
C LEU A 122 -4.96 -16.75 23.20
N ALA A 123 -3.66 -16.90 22.95
CA ALA A 123 -2.63 -16.28 23.79
C ALA A 123 -2.76 -14.74 23.84
N LEU A 124 -2.94 -14.10 22.69
CA LEU A 124 -3.16 -12.65 22.62
C LEU A 124 -4.47 -12.23 23.27
N THR A 125 -5.54 -13.01 23.10
CA THR A 125 -6.85 -12.70 23.71
C THR A 125 -6.80 -12.85 25.23
N LYS A 126 -6.02 -13.79 25.77
CA LYS A 126 -5.77 -13.89 27.21
C LYS A 126 -5.01 -12.67 27.74
N ARG A 127 -3.99 -12.19 27.02
CA ARG A 127 -3.28 -10.94 27.34
C ARG A 127 -4.23 -9.74 27.32
N LEU A 128 -5.08 -9.64 26.29
CA LEU A 128 -6.12 -8.61 26.18
C LEU A 128 -7.08 -8.65 27.37
N ALA A 129 -7.57 -9.82 27.76
CA ALA A 129 -8.47 -9.97 28.91
C ALA A 129 -7.80 -9.61 30.25
N ALA A 130 -6.48 -9.77 30.37
CA ALA A 130 -5.73 -9.37 31.55
C ALA A 130 -5.55 -7.84 31.65
N ILE A 131 -5.27 -7.18 30.52
CA ILE A 131 -5.06 -5.72 30.47
C ILE A 131 -6.40 -4.97 30.50
N ALA A 132 -7.43 -5.50 29.84
CA ALA A 132 -8.76 -4.92 29.77
C ALA A 132 -9.84 -5.93 30.27
N PRO A 133 -10.01 -6.10 31.60
CA PRO A 133 -10.95 -7.08 32.16
C PRO A 133 -12.44 -6.85 31.80
N ASN A 134 -12.79 -5.62 31.46
CA ASN A 134 -14.14 -5.20 31.06
C ASN A 134 -14.35 -5.18 29.54
N HIS A 135 -13.38 -5.68 28.77
CA HIS A 135 -13.47 -5.71 27.32
C HIS A 135 -14.64 -6.58 26.85
N PRO A 136 -15.55 -6.07 25.99
CA PRO A 136 -16.84 -6.71 25.70
C PRO A 136 -16.70 -8.08 25.03
N ARG A 137 -15.65 -8.28 24.23
CA ARG A 137 -15.46 -9.49 23.43
C ARG A 137 -14.39 -10.45 23.97
N ALA A 138 -13.49 -9.98 24.83
CA ALA A 138 -12.27 -10.75 25.14
C ALA A 138 -12.58 -12.05 25.88
N LYS A 139 -13.41 -11.98 26.94
CA LYS A 139 -13.82 -13.16 27.72
C LYS A 139 -14.56 -14.20 26.86
N GLY A 140 -15.44 -13.74 25.97
CA GLY A 140 -16.17 -14.61 25.05
C GLY A 140 -15.25 -15.29 24.05
N ASN A 141 -14.32 -14.53 23.45
CA ASN A 141 -13.36 -15.05 22.49
C ASN A 141 -12.37 -16.05 23.12
N VAL A 142 -11.92 -15.83 24.37
CA VAL A 142 -11.07 -16.81 25.09
C VAL A 142 -11.78 -18.15 25.16
N LYS A 143 -13.02 -18.16 25.65
CA LYS A 143 -13.81 -19.40 25.75
C LYS A 143 -14.00 -20.04 24.38
N TRP A 144 -14.36 -19.25 23.38
CA TRP A 144 -14.56 -19.73 22.00
C TRP A 144 -13.31 -20.43 21.43
N TYR A 145 -12.13 -19.83 21.61
CA TYR A 145 -10.88 -20.42 21.12
C TYR A 145 -10.44 -21.64 21.95
N GLU A 146 -10.71 -21.65 23.26
CA GLU A 146 -10.46 -22.84 24.11
C GLU A 146 -11.33 -24.02 23.69
N ASP A 147 -12.63 -23.78 23.45
CA ASP A 147 -13.57 -24.80 22.99
C ASP A 147 -13.15 -25.36 21.61
N MET A 148 -12.63 -24.51 20.71
CA MET A 148 -12.17 -24.92 19.37
C MET A 148 -10.92 -25.80 19.39
N LEU A 149 -10.06 -25.68 20.41
CA LEU A 149 -8.81 -26.44 20.53
C LEU A 149 -9.00 -27.81 21.17
N ASP A 150 -10.23 -28.12 21.62
CA ASP A 150 -10.71 -29.44 22.07
C ASP A 150 -9.76 -30.15 23.08
N GLY A 151 -8.98 -29.36 23.83
CA GLY A 151 -7.96 -29.80 24.78
C GLY A 151 -6.74 -30.53 24.21
N LYS A 152 -6.69 -30.84 22.90
CA LYS A 152 -5.65 -31.70 22.29
C LYS A 152 -4.46 -30.92 21.72
N ASP A 153 -4.69 -29.70 21.26
CA ASP A 153 -3.67 -28.88 20.59
C ASP A 153 -3.07 -27.81 21.53
N MET A 154 -3.18 -27.99 22.85
CA MET A 154 -2.70 -27.00 23.84
C MET A 154 -1.23 -27.20 24.23
N GLU A 155 -0.71 -28.42 24.12
CA GLU A 155 0.64 -28.80 24.55
C GLU A 155 1.66 -28.80 23.40
N GLY A 156 2.93 -28.50 23.73
CA GLY A 156 4.03 -28.45 22.76
C GLY A 156 4.26 -27.09 22.12
N ASP A 157 5.27 -27.01 21.25
CA ASP A 157 5.70 -25.77 20.60
C ASP A 157 4.58 -25.15 19.75
N LEU A 158 4.57 -23.82 19.65
CA LEU A 158 3.63 -23.11 18.79
C LEU A 158 3.96 -23.42 17.32
N PRO A 159 2.96 -23.75 16.48
CA PRO A 159 3.21 -23.91 15.06
C PRO A 159 3.72 -22.61 14.42
N PRO A 160 4.40 -22.71 13.27
CA PRO A 160 4.75 -21.55 12.46
C PRO A 160 3.52 -20.67 12.19
N ILE A 161 3.72 -19.34 12.17
CA ILE A 161 2.63 -18.43 11.78
C ILE A 161 2.21 -18.75 10.35
N ILE A 162 0.92 -18.97 10.18
CA ILE A 162 0.28 -19.02 8.88
C ILE A 162 -0.19 -17.59 8.59
N ASN A 163 0.41 -16.92 7.62
CA ASN A 163 -0.10 -15.65 7.13
C ASN A 163 -0.12 -15.68 5.61
N LYS A 164 -1.17 -16.28 5.05
CA LYS A 164 -1.29 -16.42 3.61
C LYS A 164 -1.96 -15.17 3.05
N ARG A 165 -1.31 -14.54 2.09
CA ARG A 165 -1.98 -13.59 1.21
C ARG A 165 -3.03 -14.35 0.42
N VAL A 166 -4.21 -13.74 0.25
CA VAL A 166 -5.21 -14.29 -0.65
C VAL A 166 -4.66 -14.15 -2.06
N GLU A 167 -4.08 -15.22 -2.59
CA GLU A 167 -3.67 -15.31 -3.99
C GLU A 167 -4.91 -15.64 -4.81
N ASN A 168 -5.19 -14.83 -5.84
CA ASN A 168 -6.39 -14.86 -6.68
C ASN A 168 -7.71 -14.45 -6.01
N ASP A 169 -7.98 -13.14 -6.01
CA ASP A 169 -9.34 -12.57 -5.91
C ASP A 169 -10.23 -12.90 -7.14
N GLY A 170 -9.84 -13.89 -7.95
CA GLY A 170 -10.44 -14.22 -9.25
C GLY A 170 -9.86 -13.46 -10.44
N ILE A 171 -8.79 -12.67 -10.25
CA ILE A 171 -8.14 -11.87 -11.30
C ILE A 171 -6.77 -12.45 -11.64
N VAL A 172 -6.73 -13.39 -12.58
CA VAL A 172 -5.51 -14.08 -13.07
C VAL A 172 -4.42 -13.09 -13.53
N GLU A 173 -4.82 -11.92 -13.99
CA GLU A 173 -3.92 -10.89 -14.52
C GLU A 173 -3.19 -10.08 -13.44
N ARG A 174 -3.64 -10.13 -12.17
CA ARG A 174 -3.07 -9.31 -11.09
C ARG A 174 -1.62 -9.67 -10.82
N ASP A 175 -1.31 -10.96 -10.69
CA ASP A 175 0.06 -11.40 -10.42
C ASP A 175 1.01 -11.08 -11.58
N ALA A 176 0.51 -11.24 -12.82
CA ALA A 176 1.26 -10.86 -14.02
C ALA A 176 1.52 -9.36 -14.06
N TYR A 177 0.51 -8.54 -13.76
CA TYR A 177 0.65 -7.09 -13.65
C TYR A 177 1.65 -6.68 -12.56
N GLU A 178 1.54 -7.24 -11.36
CA GLU A 178 2.45 -6.96 -10.26
C GLU A 178 3.90 -7.36 -10.61
N ALA A 179 4.09 -8.49 -11.29
CA ALA A 179 5.40 -8.92 -11.80
C ALA A 179 5.98 -7.96 -12.85
N LEU A 180 5.15 -7.48 -13.79
CA LEU A 180 5.57 -6.48 -14.77
C LEU A 180 6.01 -5.17 -14.10
N CYS A 181 5.30 -4.70 -13.07
CA CYS A 181 5.69 -3.52 -12.30
C CYS A 181 7.05 -3.68 -11.59
N ARG A 182 7.42 -4.90 -11.20
CA ARG A 182 8.73 -5.23 -10.61
C ARG A 182 9.83 -5.45 -11.65
N GLY A 183 9.50 -5.42 -12.94
CA GLY A 183 10.45 -5.76 -14.01
C GLY A 183 10.74 -7.26 -14.12
N GLU A 184 9.91 -8.11 -13.50
CA GLU A 184 9.98 -9.58 -13.58
C GLU A 184 9.34 -10.11 -14.88
N ALA A 185 9.25 -9.27 -15.91
CA ALA A 185 8.68 -9.63 -17.19
C ALA A 185 9.45 -10.81 -17.81
N PRO A 186 8.76 -11.81 -18.37
CA PRO A 186 9.44 -12.85 -19.12
C PRO A 186 10.23 -12.22 -20.26
N LYS A 187 11.52 -12.55 -20.35
CA LYS A 187 12.37 -12.07 -21.43
C LYS A 187 11.87 -12.62 -22.76
N ILE A 188 11.96 -11.78 -23.80
CA ILE A 188 11.67 -12.21 -25.17
C ILE A 188 12.69 -13.31 -25.54
N PRO A 189 12.26 -14.46 -26.09
CA PRO A 189 13.18 -15.50 -26.53
C PRO A 189 14.18 -14.93 -27.56
N PRO A 190 15.46 -15.31 -27.53
CA PRO A 190 16.47 -14.78 -28.46
C PRO A 190 16.10 -14.97 -29.94
N GLU A 191 15.32 -16.01 -30.27
CA GLU A 191 14.83 -16.27 -31.62
C GLU A 191 13.79 -15.25 -32.09
N GLU A 192 12.96 -14.74 -31.18
CA GLU A 192 12.00 -13.68 -31.46
C GLU A 192 12.66 -12.31 -31.44
N GLU A 193 13.57 -12.07 -30.49
CA GLU A 193 14.30 -10.81 -30.37
C GLU A 193 15.10 -10.50 -31.64
N ARG A 194 15.72 -11.51 -32.27
CA ARG A 194 16.43 -11.37 -33.55
C ARG A 194 15.54 -10.96 -34.72
N LYS A 195 14.22 -11.19 -34.63
CA LYS A 195 13.26 -10.79 -35.67
C LYS A 195 12.84 -9.33 -35.51
N LEU A 196 13.12 -8.69 -34.38
CA LEU A 196 12.77 -7.30 -34.13
C LEU A 196 13.65 -6.39 -34.99
N TYR A 197 13.05 -5.40 -35.63
CA TYR A 197 13.78 -4.44 -36.46
C TYR A 197 13.12 -3.07 -36.43
N CYS A 198 13.90 -2.06 -36.79
CA CYS A 198 13.44 -0.69 -37.00
C CYS A 198 13.26 -0.44 -38.49
N TYR A 199 12.23 0.32 -38.86
CA TYR A 199 12.01 0.72 -40.25
C TYR A 199 11.41 2.12 -40.35
N LEU A 200 11.56 2.71 -41.53
CA LEU A 200 10.92 3.98 -41.89
C LEU A 200 9.56 3.69 -42.54
N LYS A 201 8.48 4.12 -41.88
CA LYS A 201 7.13 3.99 -42.44
C LYS A 201 6.88 5.10 -43.47
N MET A 202 6.69 4.69 -44.73
CA MET A 202 6.54 5.55 -45.90
C MET A 202 5.32 5.18 -46.77
N ASP A 203 4.28 4.63 -46.16
CA ASP A 203 3.09 4.07 -46.83
C ASP A 203 2.11 5.12 -47.38
N LYS A 204 2.38 6.41 -47.15
CA LYS A 204 1.58 7.54 -47.66
C LYS A 204 2.47 8.53 -48.43
N PRO A 205 1.95 9.24 -49.46
CA PRO A 205 2.73 10.20 -50.23
C PRO A 205 3.47 11.24 -49.38
N PHE A 206 2.81 11.76 -48.35
CA PHE A 206 3.42 12.71 -47.40
C PHE A 206 4.57 12.08 -46.60
N LEU A 207 4.44 10.82 -46.17
CA LEU A 207 5.45 10.11 -45.39
C LEU A 207 6.70 9.74 -46.21
N ARG A 208 6.68 9.91 -47.54
CA ARG A 208 7.90 9.81 -48.34
C ARG A 208 8.84 11.00 -48.14
N LEU A 209 8.28 12.16 -47.74
CA LEU A 209 9.04 13.38 -47.44
C LEU A 209 9.41 13.46 -45.95
N GLY A 210 8.50 13.01 -45.08
CA GLY A 210 8.71 12.92 -43.63
C GLY A 210 8.41 11.51 -43.12
N PRO A 211 9.34 10.55 -43.25
CA PRO A 211 9.13 9.18 -42.80
C PRO A 211 9.00 9.09 -41.28
N ILE A 212 8.12 8.24 -40.79
CA ILE A 212 8.00 7.96 -39.35
C ILE A 212 8.97 6.84 -38.98
N LYS A 213 9.77 7.07 -37.93
CA LYS A 213 10.66 6.08 -37.33
C LYS A 213 9.83 5.09 -36.51
N VAL A 214 9.85 3.81 -36.90
CA VAL A 214 9.11 2.74 -36.21
C VAL A 214 10.09 1.67 -35.73
N GLU A 215 9.92 1.24 -34.49
CA GLU A 215 10.62 0.10 -33.89
C GLU A 215 9.60 -0.97 -33.51
N ILE A 216 9.81 -2.22 -33.96
CA ILE A 216 8.97 -3.34 -33.55
C ILE A 216 9.48 -3.86 -32.20
N LEU A 217 8.62 -3.85 -31.18
CA LEU A 217 8.93 -4.35 -29.84
C LEU A 217 8.50 -5.80 -29.64
N ARG A 218 7.44 -6.24 -30.33
CA ARG A 218 6.93 -7.62 -30.27
C ARG A 218 6.04 -7.91 -31.47
N PHE A 219 5.98 -9.17 -31.93
CA PHE A 219 5.08 -9.58 -33.03
C PHE A 219 3.74 -10.14 -32.55
N GLU A 220 3.71 -10.83 -31.42
CA GLU A 220 2.49 -11.48 -30.89
C GLU A 220 2.29 -11.17 -29.40
N PRO A 221 1.38 -10.24 -29.03
CA PRO A 221 0.69 -9.32 -29.93
C PRO A 221 1.66 -8.30 -30.54
N LEU A 222 1.28 -7.73 -31.68
CA LEU A 222 2.09 -6.72 -32.37
C LEU A 222 2.18 -5.46 -31.50
N ALA A 223 3.38 -5.17 -31.00
CA ALA A 223 3.70 -3.95 -30.27
C ALA A 223 4.76 -3.17 -31.05
N VAL A 224 4.46 -1.91 -31.35
CA VAL A 224 5.35 -1.02 -32.12
C VAL A 224 5.53 0.30 -31.39
N LEU A 225 6.76 0.81 -31.39
CA LEU A 225 7.13 2.11 -30.86
C LEU A 225 7.36 3.09 -32.00
N PHE A 226 6.59 4.15 -32.02
CA PHE A 226 6.79 5.27 -32.93
C PHE A 226 7.72 6.30 -32.27
N LYS A 227 8.86 6.57 -32.89
CA LYS A 227 9.84 7.53 -32.38
C LYS A 227 9.66 8.90 -33.01
N GLU A 228 9.76 9.94 -32.17
CA GLU A 228 9.80 11.34 -32.60
C GLU A 228 8.59 11.79 -33.43
N VAL A 229 7.40 11.24 -33.16
CA VAL A 229 6.17 11.64 -33.88
C VAL A 229 5.60 12.96 -33.34
N LEU A 230 5.97 13.33 -32.11
CA LEU A 230 5.53 14.56 -31.46
C LEU A 230 6.77 15.37 -31.05
N SER A 231 6.72 16.68 -31.27
CA SER A 231 7.68 17.61 -30.70
C SER A 231 7.49 17.74 -29.18
N GLU A 232 8.54 18.20 -28.48
CA GLU A 232 8.44 18.44 -27.04
C GLU A 232 7.33 19.45 -26.71
N TYR A 233 7.15 20.48 -27.54
CA TYR A 233 6.08 21.46 -27.37
C TYR A 233 4.69 20.82 -27.46
N GLU A 234 4.44 19.97 -28.47
CA GLU A 234 3.16 19.27 -28.61
C GLU A 234 2.94 18.30 -27.44
N ALA A 235 3.98 17.61 -26.99
CA ALA A 235 3.92 16.75 -25.83
C ALA A 235 3.53 17.54 -24.57
N GLU A 236 4.10 18.73 -24.35
CA GLU A 236 3.74 19.61 -23.24
C GLU A 236 2.30 20.12 -23.34
N VAL A 237 1.83 20.49 -24.53
CA VAL A 237 0.43 20.89 -24.75
C VAL A 237 -0.54 19.74 -24.44
N ILE A 238 -0.22 18.52 -24.87
CA ILE A 238 -1.02 17.33 -24.56
C ILE A 238 -1.04 17.09 -23.05
N LYS A 239 0.13 17.12 -22.39
CA LYS A 239 0.24 16.97 -20.93
C LYS A 239 -0.62 18.00 -20.22
N ALA A 240 -0.50 19.28 -20.57
CA ALA A 240 -1.25 20.38 -19.97
C ALA A 240 -2.78 20.31 -20.20
N THR A 241 -3.20 19.72 -21.32
CA THR A 241 -4.62 19.55 -21.64
C THR A 241 -5.21 18.31 -20.96
N ALA A 242 -4.40 17.25 -20.78
CA ALA A 242 -4.80 16.01 -20.15
C ALA A 242 -4.75 16.05 -18.61
N THR A 243 -3.97 16.97 -18.02
CA THR A 243 -3.97 17.14 -16.56
C THR A 243 -5.38 17.50 -16.10
N PRO A 244 -5.97 16.73 -15.16
CA PRO A 244 -7.29 17.04 -14.65
C PRO A 244 -7.24 18.43 -14.03
N LYS A 245 -8.14 19.32 -14.48
CA LYS A 245 -8.43 20.56 -13.77
C LYS A 245 -9.30 20.24 -12.56
N VAL A 246 -8.78 19.44 -11.64
CA VAL A 246 -9.37 19.29 -10.32
C VAL A 246 -9.18 20.63 -9.61
N GLY A 247 -10.22 21.44 -9.63
CA GLY A 247 -10.29 22.66 -8.82
C GLY A 247 -10.26 22.26 -7.36
N CYS A 248 -9.22 22.71 -6.65
CA CYS A 248 -9.20 22.75 -5.19
C CYS A 248 -10.36 23.59 -4.65
#